data_AF-A0A7H8L493-F1
#
_entry.id   AF-A0A7H8L493-F1
#
_cell.length_a   1.000
_cell.length_b   1.000
_cell.length_c   1.000
_cell.angle_alpha   90.00
_cell.angle_beta   90.00
_cell.angle_gamma   90.00
#
_symmetry.space_group_name_H-M   'P 1'
#
loop_
_entity.id
_entity.type
_entity.pdbx_description
1 polymer ?
#
loop_
_entity_poly.entity_id
_entity_poly.type
_entity_poly.pdbx_seq_one_letter_code
_entity_poly.pdbx_strand_id
1 'polypeptide(L)'
;MTESRVEEPSVTGSGRGRPDWGAVAALSGVAAALVALVAYLLPPDEPRAAPAAPAAVTSSSAPEPAPERTTPRPHGSSPAPEPSESAEPSESPEPEPEPEPEPQPEPSRTTDAPAPLPALLPAGCREASAAVAAYRRDAGGSRGAQADAANLAYQGLMRAGTDADQSVRPTILRLAQEFQELSFRLNGMVMADPNEVIADINADLPVLSRKCSNGS
;
A
#
# COMPACT_ATOMS: atom_id res chain seq x y z
N MET A 1 -37.55 49.59 -30.87
CA MET A 1 -37.78 48.53 -29.87
C MET A 1 -37.07 47.28 -30.37
N THR A 2 -35.83 47.08 -29.95
CA THR A 2 -34.99 45.93 -30.34
C THR A 2 -34.23 45.51 -29.09
N GLU A 3 -34.77 44.54 -28.37
CA GLU A 3 -34.07 43.87 -27.27
C GLU A 3 -33.02 42.92 -27.85
N SER A 4 -31.77 43.14 -27.44
CA SER A 4 -30.66 42.24 -27.71
C SER A 4 -30.64 41.15 -26.66
N ARG A 5 -30.95 39.93 -27.08
CA ARG A 5 -30.88 38.71 -26.27
C ARG A 5 -29.41 38.35 -26.08
N VAL A 6 -28.92 38.40 -24.85
CA VAL A 6 -27.60 37.90 -24.46
C VAL A 6 -27.69 36.38 -24.39
N GLU A 7 -26.92 35.70 -25.23
CA GLU A 7 -26.81 34.25 -25.29
C GLU A 7 -25.76 33.81 -24.25
N GLU A 8 -26.20 33.17 -23.17
CA GLU A 8 -25.32 32.57 -22.16
C GLU A 8 -24.66 31.30 -22.70
N PRO A 9 -23.34 31.12 -22.52
CA PRO A 9 -22.67 29.88 -22.90
C PRO A 9 -23.10 28.74 -21.97
N SER A 10 -23.58 27.67 -22.58
CA SER A 10 -23.97 26.44 -21.90
C SER A 10 -22.76 25.81 -21.20
N VAL A 11 -22.79 25.78 -19.86
CA VAL A 11 -21.85 24.99 -19.05
C VAL A 11 -22.17 23.51 -19.27
N THR A 12 -21.42 22.87 -20.17
CA THR A 12 -21.38 21.42 -20.31
C THR A 12 -20.84 20.80 -19.02
N GLY A 13 -21.68 20.00 -18.37
CA GLY A 13 -21.39 19.33 -17.11
C GLY A 13 -20.19 18.41 -17.18
N SER A 14 -19.37 18.46 -16.13
CA SER A 14 -18.26 17.56 -15.83
C SER A 14 -18.74 16.11 -15.71
N GLY A 15 -18.74 15.39 -16.83
CA GLY A 15 -18.76 13.93 -16.85
C GLY A 15 -17.46 13.40 -16.23
N ARG A 16 -17.58 12.50 -15.26
CA ARG A 16 -16.45 11.78 -14.64
C ARG A 16 -15.60 11.12 -15.73
N GLY A 17 -14.42 11.70 -15.96
CA GLY A 17 -13.50 11.30 -17.02
C GLY A 17 -13.03 9.87 -16.83
N ARG A 18 -13.32 9.02 -17.82
CA ARG A 18 -12.58 7.77 -18.00
C ARG A 18 -11.15 8.12 -18.41
N PRO A 19 -10.12 7.48 -17.83
CA PRO A 19 -8.73 7.71 -18.25
C PRO A 19 -8.56 7.42 -19.74
N ASP A 20 -7.97 8.37 -20.46
CA ASP A 20 -7.64 8.23 -21.88
C ASP A 20 -6.37 7.37 -22.03
N TRP A 21 -6.56 6.06 -22.12
CA TRP A 21 -5.49 5.07 -22.25
C TRP A 21 -4.62 5.27 -23.49
N GLY A 22 -5.09 6.02 -24.50
CA GLY A 22 -4.31 6.36 -25.69
C GLY A 22 -3.13 7.30 -25.40
N ALA A 23 -3.31 8.24 -24.47
CA ALA A 23 -2.25 9.17 -24.07
C ALA A 23 -1.14 8.48 -23.26
N VAL A 24 -1.47 7.43 -22.50
CA VAL A 24 -0.51 6.66 -21.70
C VAL A 24 0.43 5.83 -22.58
N ALA A 25 -0.04 5.34 -23.74
CA ALA A 25 0.78 4.56 -24.66
C ALA A 25 1.88 5.39 -25.36
N ALA A 26 1.66 6.69 -25.59
CA ALA A 26 2.64 7.56 -26.26
C ALA A 26 3.83 7.94 -25.37
N LEU A 27 3.66 7.96 -24.04
CA LEU A 27 4.73 8.31 -23.09
C LEU A 27 5.71 7.16 -22.82
N SER A 28 5.32 5.90 -23.04
CA SER A 28 6.18 4.74 -22.75
C SER A 28 7.41 4.65 -23.68
N GLY A 29 7.27 5.08 -24.94
CA GLY A 29 8.37 5.06 -25.92
C GLY A 29 9.55 5.97 -25.55
N VAL A 30 9.26 7.11 -24.92
CA VAL A 30 10.30 8.08 -24.52
C VAL A 30 11.13 7.56 -23.34
N ALA A 31 10.50 6.86 -22.39
CA ALA A 31 11.20 6.28 -21.25
C ALA A 31 12.20 5.19 -21.68
N ALA A 32 11.83 4.32 -22.61
CA ALA A 32 12.73 3.28 -23.13
C ALA A 32 13.94 3.87 -23.86
N ALA A 33 13.74 4.93 -24.67
CA ALA A 33 14.81 5.62 -25.36
C ALA A 33 15.79 6.31 -24.38
N LEU A 34 15.29 6.90 -23.29
CA LEU A 34 16.13 7.49 -22.26
C LEU A 34 16.96 6.44 -21.49
N VAL A 35 16.37 5.28 -21.17
CA VAL A 35 17.12 4.17 -20.53
C VAL A 35 18.23 3.66 -21.45
N ALA A 36 17.93 3.47 -22.74
CA ALA A 36 18.93 3.06 -23.72
C ALA A 36 20.05 4.10 -23.89
N LEU A 37 19.71 5.40 -23.88
CA LEU A 37 20.69 6.49 -23.96
C LEU A 37 21.60 6.51 -22.72
N VAL A 38 21.04 6.36 -21.52
CA VAL A 38 21.82 6.32 -20.28
C VAL A 38 22.73 5.09 -20.26
N ALA A 39 22.23 3.91 -20.67
CA ALA A 39 23.04 2.71 -20.78
C ALA A 39 24.15 2.84 -21.84
N TYR A 40 23.92 3.57 -22.93
CA TYR A 40 24.94 3.86 -23.94
C TYR A 40 26.02 4.83 -23.46
N LEU A 41 25.65 5.78 -22.57
CA LEU A 41 26.58 6.78 -22.04
C LEU A 41 27.38 6.30 -20.82
N LEU A 42 26.95 5.22 -20.15
CA LEU A 42 27.77 4.58 -19.11
C LEU A 42 28.85 3.71 -19.78
N PRO A 43 30.14 4.02 -19.60
CA PRO A 43 31.20 3.14 -20.08
C PRO A 43 31.04 1.75 -19.45
N PRO A 44 31.21 0.66 -20.22
CA PRO A 44 31.13 -0.68 -19.67
C PRO A 44 32.16 -0.81 -18.55
N ASP A 45 31.70 -1.24 -17.37
CA ASP A 45 32.58 -1.63 -16.27
C ASP A 45 33.57 -2.66 -16.83
N GLU A 46 34.84 -2.28 -16.88
CA GLU A 46 35.87 -3.23 -17.30
C GLU A 46 35.82 -4.42 -16.33
N PRO A 47 35.91 -5.66 -16.83
CA PRO A 47 35.89 -6.84 -16.00
C PRO A 47 37.05 -6.74 -15.00
N ARG A 48 36.69 -6.44 -13.75
CA ARG A 48 37.63 -6.33 -12.64
C ARG A 48 38.42 -7.62 -12.58
N ALA A 49 39.72 -7.53 -12.90
CA ALA A 49 40.64 -8.65 -12.84
C ALA A 49 40.51 -9.33 -11.48
N ALA A 50 40.10 -10.60 -11.51
CA ALA A 50 39.95 -11.41 -10.32
C ALA A 50 41.28 -11.41 -9.53
N PRO A 51 41.26 -11.23 -8.21
CA PRO A 51 42.45 -11.46 -7.40
C PRO A 51 42.88 -12.91 -7.59
N ALA A 52 44.16 -13.09 -7.94
CA ALA A 52 44.79 -14.38 -8.14
C ALA A 52 44.50 -15.31 -6.94
N ALA A 53 43.83 -16.42 -7.23
CA ALA A 53 43.62 -17.49 -6.27
C ALA A 53 44.96 -18.16 -5.92
N PRO A 54 45.28 -18.40 -4.64
CA PRO A 54 46.31 -19.37 -4.29
C PRO A 54 45.81 -20.79 -4.56
N ALA A 55 46.74 -21.58 -5.08
CA ALA A 55 46.57 -22.92 -5.61
C ALA A 55 46.04 -23.96 -4.60
N ALA A 56 45.21 -24.86 -5.15
CA ALA A 56 45.21 -26.30 -4.95
C ALA A 56 45.35 -26.88 -3.53
N VAL A 57 44.25 -27.41 -3.02
CA VAL A 57 44.25 -28.75 -2.40
C VAL A 57 43.15 -29.60 -3.04
N THR A 58 43.59 -30.54 -3.86
CA THR A 58 42.87 -31.74 -4.27
C THR A 58 42.52 -32.60 -3.05
N SER A 59 41.27 -33.06 -2.94
CA SER A 59 40.96 -34.46 -2.59
C SER A 59 39.48 -34.82 -2.73
N SER A 60 39.30 -35.99 -3.33
CA SER A 60 38.24 -36.99 -3.09
C SER A 60 36.81 -36.75 -3.57
N SER A 61 36.56 -37.36 -4.74
CA SER A 61 35.37 -38.13 -5.09
C SER A 61 34.52 -38.62 -3.91
N ALA A 62 33.21 -38.36 -4.00
CA ALA A 62 32.17 -39.18 -3.39
C ALA A 62 30.96 -39.23 -4.36
N PRO A 63 30.33 -40.40 -4.55
CA PRO A 63 29.43 -40.67 -5.65
C PRO A 63 28.04 -40.05 -5.46
N GLU A 64 27.46 -39.71 -6.60
CA GLU A 64 26.06 -39.40 -6.88
C GLU A 64 25.09 -40.42 -6.25
N PRO A 65 24.19 -40.00 -5.34
CA PRO A 65 23.03 -40.79 -4.99
C PRO A 65 21.89 -40.53 -5.99
N ALA A 66 21.36 -41.62 -6.55
CA ALA A 66 20.22 -41.66 -7.44
C ALA A 66 18.97 -40.97 -6.84
N PRO A 67 18.10 -40.37 -7.68
CA PRO A 67 16.82 -39.86 -7.21
C PRO A 67 15.88 -41.03 -6.89
N GLU A 68 15.66 -41.30 -5.60
CA GLU A 68 14.55 -42.13 -5.16
C GLU A 68 13.23 -41.42 -5.50
N ARG A 69 12.49 -41.99 -6.44
CA ARG A 69 11.10 -41.64 -6.72
C ARG A 69 10.24 -42.08 -5.54
N THR A 70 9.99 -41.17 -4.60
CA THR A 70 8.97 -41.39 -3.58
C THR A 70 7.59 -41.09 -4.18
N THR A 71 6.88 -42.16 -4.47
CA THR A 71 5.47 -42.21 -4.86
C THR A 71 4.60 -41.38 -3.90
N PRO A 72 3.72 -40.48 -4.38
CA PRO A 72 2.79 -39.78 -3.51
C PRO A 72 1.73 -40.77 -2.99
N ARG A 73 1.63 -40.88 -1.67
CA ARG A 73 0.57 -41.62 -0.96
C ARG A 73 -0.71 -40.77 -0.96
N PRO A 74 -1.84 -41.26 -1.49
CA PRO A 74 -3.11 -40.54 -1.42
C PRO A 74 -3.70 -40.74 -0.03
N HIS A 75 -3.56 -39.73 0.83
CA HIS A 75 -4.36 -39.67 2.05
C HIS A 75 -5.70 -39.02 1.71
N GLY A 76 -6.67 -39.87 1.41
CA GLY A 76 -8.07 -39.53 1.56
C GLY A 76 -8.39 -39.36 3.03
N SER A 77 -9.10 -38.28 3.34
CA SER A 77 -10.27 -38.25 4.24
C SER A 77 -10.73 -36.81 4.31
N SER A 78 -11.73 -36.52 3.48
CA SER A 78 -12.54 -35.31 3.55
C SER A 78 -13.68 -35.60 4.53
N PRO A 79 -13.69 -35.08 5.77
CA PRO A 79 -14.93 -34.97 6.51
C PRO A 79 -15.73 -33.82 5.90
N ALA A 80 -16.88 -34.15 5.31
CA ALA A 80 -17.90 -33.18 4.97
C ALA A 80 -18.48 -32.61 6.28
N PRO A 81 -18.46 -31.29 6.53
CA PRO A 81 -19.25 -30.72 7.59
C PRO A 81 -20.72 -30.68 7.17
N GLU A 82 -21.56 -31.31 8.00
CA GLU A 82 -23.02 -31.31 7.91
C GLU A 82 -23.61 -29.89 8.09
N PRO A 83 -24.83 -29.64 7.57
CA PRO A 83 -25.41 -28.31 7.48
C PRO A 83 -26.27 -27.93 8.69
N SER A 84 -26.55 -26.62 8.76
CA SER A 84 -27.73 -25.98 9.35
C SER A 84 -27.88 -25.99 10.87
N GLU A 85 -27.57 -24.84 11.48
CA GLU A 85 -28.44 -24.28 12.51
C GLU A 85 -29.00 -22.93 12.03
N SER A 86 -30.28 -22.97 11.68
CA SER A 86 -31.12 -21.82 11.42
C SER A 86 -31.45 -21.19 12.78
N ALA A 87 -30.68 -20.19 13.20
CA ALA A 87 -31.04 -19.38 14.35
C ALA A 87 -32.22 -18.48 13.97
N GLU A 88 -33.36 -18.74 14.59
CA GLU A 88 -34.56 -17.92 14.52
C GLU A 88 -34.27 -16.48 15.01
N PRO A 89 -34.93 -15.46 14.44
CA PRO A 89 -34.72 -14.08 14.84
C PRO A 89 -35.37 -13.81 16.21
N SER A 90 -34.54 -13.65 17.25
CA SER A 90 -35.03 -13.15 18.54
C SER A 90 -35.44 -11.68 18.42
N GLU A 91 -36.71 -11.50 18.77
CA GLU A 91 -37.52 -10.32 19.05
C GLU A 91 -36.80 -8.97 19.18
N SER A 92 -37.33 -8.02 18.40
CA SER A 92 -37.06 -6.59 18.52
C SER A 92 -37.61 -6.09 19.87
N PRO A 93 -36.77 -5.55 20.77
CA PRO A 93 -37.26 -4.92 21.99
C PRO A 93 -38.15 -3.70 21.63
N GLU A 94 -39.28 -3.58 22.33
CA GLU A 94 -40.12 -2.38 22.29
C GLU A 94 -39.30 -1.15 22.70
N PRO A 95 -39.49 0.00 22.03
CA PRO A 95 -38.79 1.23 22.38
C PRO A 95 -39.25 1.71 23.76
N GLU A 96 -38.28 1.91 24.66
CA GLU A 96 -38.48 2.61 25.92
C GLU A 96 -38.98 4.05 25.67
N PRO A 97 -39.79 4.60 26.60
CA PRO A 97 -40.35 5.94 26.49
C PRO A 97 -39.25 7.01 26.39
N GLU A 98 -39.45 7.96 25.46
CA GLU A 98 -38.58 9.12 25.31
C GLU A 98 -38.53 9.93 26.62
N PRO A 99 -37.33 10.22 27.16
CA PRO A 99 -37.19 11.08 28.32
C PRO A 99 -37.66 12.50 27.99
N GLU A 100 -38.37 13.12 28.95
CA GLU A 100 -38.80 14.51 28.87
C GLU A 100 -37.59 15.43 28.61
N PRO A 101 -37.76 16.48 27.78
CA PRO A 101 -36.68 17.39 27.42
C PRO A 101 -36.15 18.12 28.66
N GLU A 102 -34.89 17.88 28.98
CA GLU A 102 -34.15 18.63 29.99
C GLU A 102 -34.10 20.13 29.64
N PRO A 103 -34.06 21.01 30.65
CA PRO A 103 -34.04 22.45 30.46
C PRO A 103 -32.86 22.88 29.59
N GLN A 104 -33.16 23.70 28.57
CA GLN A 104 -32.15 24.26 27.68
C GLN A 104 -31.10 25.02 28.50
N PRO A 105 -29.81 24.67 28.42
CA PRO A 105 -28.76 25.41 29.08
C PRO A 105 -28.71 26.83 28.52
N GLU A 106 -28.66 27.82 29.41
CA GLU A 106 -28.47 29.21 29.04
C GLU A 106 -27.21 29.37 28.17
N PRO A 107 -27.22 30.27 27.16
CA PRO A 107 -26.08 30.50 26.30
C PRO A 107 -24.90 31.03 27.13
N SER A 108 -24.04 30.09 27.53
CA SER A 108 -22.74 30.39 28.11
C SER A 108 -21.99 31.22 27.08
N ARG A 109 -21.71 32.47 27.44
CA ARG A 109 -20.88 33.37 26.64
C ARG A 109 -19.52 32.69 26.44
N THR A 110 -19.34 32.07 25.28
CA THR A 110 -18.08 31.48 24.89
C THR A 110 -17.11 32.63 24.72
N THR A 111 -16.29 32.87 25.74
CA THR A 111 -15.07 33.65 25.61
C THR A 111 -14.32 33.06 24.42
N ASP A 112 -14.20 33.86 23.36
CA ASP A 112 -13.52 33.55 22.10
C ASP A 112 -12.04 33.26 22.42
N ALA A 113 -11.77 32.04 22.87
CA ALA A 113 -10.42 31.54 23.05
C ALA A 113 -9.87 31.35 21.63
N PRO A 114 -8.73 31.98 21.29
CA PRO A 114 -8.15 31.86 19.97
C PRO A 114 -7.99 30.37 19.65
N ALA A 115 -8.53 29.96 18.49
CA ALA A 115 -8.48 28.57 18.06
C ALA A 115 -7.03 28.07 18.12
N PRO A 116 -6.76 26.91 18.73
CA PRO A 116 -5.41 26.36 18.77
C PRO A 116 -4.89 26.24 17.33
N LEU A 117 -3.69 26.76 17.11
CA LEU A 117 -3.02 26.61 15.82
C LEU A 117 -2.90 25.12 15.49
N PRO A 118 -3.12 24.70 14.23
CA PRO A 118 -2.98 23.32 13.85
C PRO A 118 -1.56 22.84 14.17
N ALA A 119 -1.45 21.73 14.92
CA ALA A 119 -0.16 21.12 15.19
C ALA A 119 0.54 20.81 13.86
N LEU A 120 1.76 21.33 13.71
CA LEU A 120 2.60 21.02 12.56
C LEU A 120 3.01 19.56 12.67
N LEU A 121 2.50 18.74 11.75
CA LEU A 121 2.92 17.36 11.60
C LEU A 121 4.35 17.32 11.04
N PRO A 122 5.19 16.37 11.49
CA PRO A 122 6.48 16.11 10.87
C PRO A 122 6.35 15.91 9.36
N ALA A 123 7.33 16.38 8.61
CA ALA A 123 7.32 16.26 7.16
C ALA A 123 7.24 14.77 6.75
N GLY A 124 6.51 14.48 5.67
CA GLY A 124 6.30 13.13 5.14
C GLY A 124 5.28 12.26 5.89
N CYS A 125 4.83 12.64 7.11
CA CYS A 125 3.84 11.86 7.86
C CYS A 125 2.45 11.83 7.21
N ARG A 126 2.01 12.96 6.64
CA ARG A 126 0.71 13.06 5.98
C ARG A 126 0.67 12.21 4.71
N GLU A 127 1.74 12.24 3.93
CA GLU A 127 1.89 11.49 2.69
C GLU A 127 2.01 9.99 2.97
N ALA A 128 2.81 9.60 3.96
CA ALA A 128 2.96 8.19 4.35
C ALA A 128 1.64 7.59 4.85
N SER A 129 0.93 8.31 5.73
CA SER A 129 -0.37 7.87 6.23
C SER A 129 -1.43 7.81 5.12
N ALA A 130 -1.40 8.75 4.16
CA ALA A 130 -2.26 8.71 2.98
C ALA A 130 -1.98 7.50 2.09
N ALA A 131 -0.71 7.13 1.87
CA ALA A 131 -0.33 5.97 1.09
C ALA A 131 -0.83 4.65 1.73
N VAL A 132 -0.66 4.50 3.04
CA VAL A 132 -1.17 3.34 3.79
C VAL A 132 -2.71 3.30 3.76
N ALA A 133 -3.36 4.43 3.95
CA ALA A 133 -4.82 4.51 3.88
C ALA A 133 -5.37 4.16 2.49
N ALA A 134 -4.66 4.55 1.43
CA ALA A 134 -4.99 4.15 0.06
C ALA A 134 -4.87 2.63 -0.11
N TYR A 135 -3.77 2.01 0.34
CA TYR A 135 -3.66 0.54 0.31
C TYR A 135 -4.82 -0.17 0.99
N ARG A 136 -5.19 0.25 2.20
CA ARG A 136 -6.30 -0.37 2.94
C ARG A 136 -7.64 -0.25 2.22
N ARG A 137 -7.84 0.83 1.48
CA ARG A 137 -9.05 1.07 0.69
C ARG A 137 -9.06 0.25 -0.61
N ASP A 138 -7.90 0.15 -1.26
CA ASP A 138 -7.81 -0.33 -2.65
C ASP A 138 -7.34 -1.79 -2.77
N ALA A 139 -6.81 -2.39 -1.70
CA ALA A 139 -6.33 -3.78 -1.68
C ALA A 139 -7.38 -4.79 -2.14
N GLY A 140 -8.67 -4.46 -2.00
CA GLY A 140 -9.78 -5.29 -2.47
C GLY A 140 -9.79 -6.69 -1.85
N GLY A 141 -10.50 -7.62 -2.50
CA GLY A 141 -10.59 -9.02 -2.07
C GLY A 141 -9.79 -10.00 -2.93
N SER A 142 -9.13 -9.53 -4.00
CA SER A 142 -8.37 -10.38 -4.92
C SER A 142 -6.87 -10.16 -4.76
N ARG A 143 -6.10 -11.24 -4.96
CA ARG A 143 -4.63 -11.20 -4.86
C ARG A 143 -3.99 -10.16 -5.80
N GLY A 144 -4.55 -10.00 -7.01
CA GLY A 144 -4.08 -9.02 -7.99
C GLY A 144 -4.33 -7.58 -7.55
N ALA A 145 -5.55 -7.26 -7.09
CA ALA A 145 -5.87 -5.93 -6.58
C ALA A 145 -5.00 -5.57 -5.36
N GLN A 146 -4.73 -6.55 -4.49
CA GLN A 146 -3.86 -6.37 -3.35
C GLN A 146 -2.40 -6.08 -3.78
N ALA A 147 -1.90 -6.76 -4.82
CA ALA A 147 -0.56 -6.54 -5.35
C ALA A 147 -0.39 -5.14 -5.97
N ASP A 148 -1.40 -4.69 -6.72
CA ASP A 148 -1.45 -3.36 -7.33
C ASP A 148 -1.50 -2.27 -6.26
N ALA A 149 -2.36 -2.43 -5.25
CA ALA A 149 -2.45 -1.52 -4.12
C ALA A 149 -1.14 -1.45 -3.31
N ALA A 150 -0.48 -2.59 -3.10
CA ALA A 150 0.80 -2.65 -2.41
C ALA A 150 1.90 -1.89 -3.19
N ASN A 151 1.94 -2.03 -4.51
CA ASN A 151 2.88 -1.30 -5.36
C ASN A 151 2.63 0.22 -5.34
N LEU A 152 1.37 0.66 -5.34
CA LEU A 152 1.01 2.08 -5.18
C LEU A 152 1.44 2.63 -3.82
N ALA A 153 1.22 1.88 -2.74
CA ALA A 153 1.67 2.28 -1.42
C ALA A 153 3.20 2.37 -1.32
N TYR A 154 3.93 1.43 -1.92
CA TYR A 154 5.39 1.51 -2.01
C TYR A 154 5.85 2.82 -2.65
N GLN A 155 5.30 3.18 -3.83
CA GLN A 155 5.66 4.43 -4.51
C GLN A 155 5.30 5.67 -3.68
N GLY A 156 4.13 5.65 -3.03
CA GLY A 156 3.70 6.71 -2.12
C GLY A 156 4.63 6.88 -0.92
N LEU A 157 5.06 5.79 -0.30
CA LEU A 157 5.98 5.79 0.84
C LEU A 157 7.39 6.19 0.44
N MET A 158 7.89 5.80 -0.74
CA MET A 158 9.17 6.25 -1.26
C MET A 158 9.19 7.77 -1.47
N ARG A 159 8.11 8.34 -2.03
CA ARG A 159 7.96 9.81 -2.13
C ARG A 159 7.86 10.45 -0.75
N ALA A 160 7.06 9.88 0.17
CA ALA A 160 6.97 10.41 1.53
C ALA A 160 8.35 10.41 2.25
N GLY A 161 9.16 9.38 2.01
CA GLY A 161 10.48 9.22 2.61
C GLY A 161 11.54 10.22 2.13
N THR A 162 11.39 10.81 0.93
CA THR A 162 12.34 11.85 0.46
C THR A 162 12.16 13.17 1.20
N ASP A 163 10.92 13.49 1.55
CA ASP A 163 10.57 14.73 2.24
C ASP A 163 10.45 14.55 3.76
N ALA A 164 10.63 13.31 4.26
CA ALA A 164 10.42 13.00 5.66
C ALA A 164 11.51 13.54 6.59
N ASP A 165 11.09 13.97 7.77
CA ASP A 165 12.01 14.30 8.86
C ASP A 165 12.90 13.11 9.24
N GLN A 166 14.13 13.40 9.68
CA GLN A 166 15.16 12.38 9.96
C GLN A 166 14.71 11.31 10.97
N SER A 167 13.83 11.66 11.92
CA SER A 167 13.33 10.75 12.95
C SER A 167 12.28 9.75 12.42
N VAL A 168 11.51 10.15 11.41
CA VAL A 168 10.41 9.37 10.83
C VAL A 168 10.86 8.59 9.60
N ARG A 169 11.79 9.17 8.82
CA ARG A 169 12.28 8.63 7.54
C ARG A 169 12.65 7.13 7.59
N PRO A 170 13.41 6.60 8.57
CA PRO A 170 13.75 5.18 8.59
C PRO A 170 12.52 4.26 8.67
N THR A 171 11.48 4.68 9.39
CA THR A 171 10.24 3.90 9.52
C THR A 171 9.43 3.94 8.22
N ILE A 172 9.37 5.09 7.55
CA ILE A 172 8.70 5.20 6.24
C ILE A 172 9.39 4.34 5.18
N LEU A 173 10.73 4.37 5.11
CA LEU A 173 11.50 3.58 4.15
C LEU A 173 11.41 2.07 4.43
N ARG A 174 11.38 1.67 5.70
CA ARG A 174 11.14 0.27 6.07
C ARG A 174 9.75 -0.20 5.62
N LEU A 175 8.70 0.57 5.90
CA LEU A 175 7.34 0.27 5.41
C LEU A 175 7.31 0.18 3.87
N ALA A 176 8.02 1.07 3.17
CA ALA A 176 8.11 1.01 1.71
C ALA A 176 8.66 -0.35 1.26
N GLN A 177 9.76 -0.81 1.86
CA GLN A 177 10.37 -2.11 1.55
C GLN A 177 9.41 -3.28 1.82
N GLU A 178 8.68 -3.25 2.93
CA GLU A 178 7.68 -4.28 3.26
C GLU A 178 6.54 -4.30 2.24
N PHE A 179 6.04 -3.15 1.77
CA PHE A 179 5.04 -3.10 0.69
C PHE A 179 5.57 -3.59 -0.66
N GLN A 180 6.84 -3.34 -0.96
CA GLN A 180 7.50 -3.88 -2.16
C GLN A 180 7.57 -5.40 -2.08
N GLU A 181 8.00 -5.95 -0.95
CA GLU A 181 8.07 -7.39 -0.71
C GLU A 181 6.68 -8.03 -0.79
N LEU A 182 5.68 -7.40 -0.18
CA LEU A 182 4.29 -7.85 -0.26
C LEU A 182 3.83 -7.93 -1.71
N SER A 183 4.11 -6.92 -2.53
CA SER A 183 3.78 -6.94 -3.97
C SER A 183 4.47 -8.10 -4.69
N PHE A 184 5.74 -8.40 -4.38
CA PHE A 184 6.45 -9.53 -4.97
C PHE A 184 5.85 -10.90 -4.57
N ARG A 185 5.52 -11.08 -3.28
CA ARG A 185 4.87 -12.30 -2.79
C ARG A 185 3.47 -12.47 -3.39
N LEU A 186 2.69 -11.39 -3.50
CA LEU A 186 1.35 -11.41 -4.09
C LEU A 186 1.37 -11.68 -5.59
N ASN A 187 2.37 -11.21 -6.33
CA ASN A 187 2.55 -11.53 -7.75
C ASN A 187 3.11 -12.94 -8.01
N GLY A 188 3.46 -13.69 -6.96
CA GLY A 188 4.06 -15.02 -7.08
C GLY A 188 5.52 -15.01 -7.54
N MET A 189 6.18 -13.85 -7.50
CA MET A 189 7.62 -13.73 -7.77
C MET A 189 8.47 -14.31 -6.63
N VAL A 190 7.93 -14.32 -5.41
CA VAL A 190 8.56 -14.91 -4.22
C VAL A 190 7.59 -15.90 -3.60
N MET A 191 8.02 -17.15 -3.43
CA MET A 191 7.25 -18.24 -2.82
C MET A 191 7.32 -18.18 -1.29
N ALA A 192 6.84 -17.08 -0.71
CA ALA A 192 6.74 -16.90 0.74
C ALA A 192 5.34 -16.41 1.11
N ASP A 193 4.92 -16.65 2.34
CA ASP A 193 3.55 -16.34 2.78
C ASP A 193 3.32 -14.81 2.84
N PRO A 194 2.37 -14.24 2.08
CA PRO A 194 2.06 -12.81 2.16
C PRO A 194 1.62 -12.36 3.56
N ASN A 195 1.07 -13.26 4.38
CA ASN A 195 0.54 -12.92 5.71
C ASN A 195 1.63 -12.52 6.70
N GLU A 196 2.86 -13.05 6.57
CA GLU A 196 4.00 -12.64 7.40
C GLU A 196 4.32 -11.15 7.20
N VAL A 197 4.43 -10.71 5.93
CA VAL A 197 4.73 -9.31 5.61
C VAL A 197 3.58 -8.40 6.02
N ILE A 198 2.32 -8.86 5.91
CA ILE A 198 1.16 -8.11 6.40
C ILE A 198 1.24 -7.94 7.93
N ALA A 199 1.68 -8.97 8.66
CA ALA A 199 1.87 -8.88 10.11
C ALA A 199 2.97 -7.86 10.46
N ASP A 200 4.09 -7.85 9.75
CA ASP A 200 5.18 -6.89 9.92
C ASP A 200 4.72 -5.44 9.65
N ILE A 201 4.03 -5.22 8.52
CA ILE A 201 3.42 -3.91 8.20
C ILE A 201 2.50 -3.46 9.33
N ASN A 202 1.62 -4.34 9.82
CA ASN A 202 0.68 -3.99 10.90
C ASN A 202 1.39 -3.68 12.23
N ALA A 203 2.56 -4.28 12.49
CA ALA A 203 3.38 -3.98 13.66
C ALA A 203 4.09 -2.62 13.54
N ASP A 204 4.48 -2.22 12.34
CA ASP A 204 5.19 -0.96 12.09
C ASP A 204 4.26 0.26 11.98
N LEU A 205 2.98 0.09 11.63
CA LEU A 205 2.02 1.19 11.53
C LEU A 205 1.79 1.96 12.85
N PRO A 206 1.64 1.32 14.02
CA PRO A 206 1.61 2.01 15.31
C PRO A 206 2.90 2.78 15.61
N VAL A 207 4.06 2.29 15.16
CA VAL A 207 5.35 2.96 15.34
C VAL A 207 5.39 4.23 14.50
N LEU A 208 4.96 4.16 13.24
CA LEU A 208 4.82 5.33 12.37
C LEU A 208 3.88 6.37 12.99
N SER A 209 2.68 5.94 13.43
CA SER A 209 1.69 6.82 14.06
C SER A 209 2.26 7.54 15.28
N ARG A 210 2.94 6.82 16.18
CA ARG A 210 3.58 7.42 17.36
C ARG A 210 4.64 8.46 16.99
N LYS A 211 5.48 8.17 16.00
CA LYS A 211 6.51 9.11 15.54
C LYS A 211 5.92 10.36 14.90
N CYS A 212 4.83 10.20 14.16
CA CYS A 212 4.12 11.33 13.54
C CYS A 212 3.39 12.21 14.57
N SER A 213 2.91 11.64 15.68
CA SER A 213 2.26 12.41 16.75
C SER A 213 3.23 13.07 17.72
N ASN A 214 4.43 12.51 17.89
CA ASN A 214 5.42 12.98 18.89
C ASN A 214 6.44 14.00 18.33
N GLY A 215 6.39 14.32 17.04
CA GLY A 215 7.33 15.26 16.41
C GLY A 215 6.87 16.72 16.43
N SER A 216 5.89 17.06 17.26
CA SER A 216 5.43 18.43 17.52
C SER A 216 6.06 19.01 18.78
#